data_AF-A0A9X0A4U7-F1
#
_entry.id   AF-A0A9X0A4U7-F1
#
_cell.length_a   1.000
_cell.length_b   1.000
_cell.length_c   1.000
_cell.angle_alpha   90.00
_cell.angle_beta   90.00
_cell.angle_gamma   90.00
#
_symmetry.space_group_name_H-M   'P 1'
#
loop_
_entity.id
_entity.type
_entity.pdbx_description
1 polymer ?
#
loop_
_entity_poly.entity_id
_entity_poly.type
_entity_poly.pdbx_seq_one_letter_code
_entity_poly.pdbx_strand_id
1 'polypeptide(L)'
;MFKKHVTLTVALDRELEKSTGALLVLHGAPTNDGKIFWEDITHNSLFNLEKEELQVKINQFSLISVLWVRTKAEIVKRLNFVSFKYTLSVLFNINHQHSPFDELALVFMSQDSYQERLYREHEDSALMQLKSKGFEVLGCNVGLESGYIYNQESLSVSIQLGEDYKLVDNQQEHMEFTVESPVWWSTGCFITIPLQGSSADVKIPCERIAVHGQHGHVLKLDHFAQSDFYGYLRRLFGVEKTISNLKPVARKFGLPEETLNQVVARWQSEEKQLEMILSRWRERQGSTEDLAMLIKALEGLEPEEYTVKERGQMHVKH
;
A
#
# COMPACT_ATOMS: atom_id res chain seq x y z
N MET A 1 34.91 -14.76 -9.37
CA MET A 1 36.20 -14.07 -9.18
C MET A 1 37.17 -14.47 -10.28
N PHE A 2 37.68 -13.49 -11.02
CA PHE A 2 38.73 -13.66 -12.02
C PHE A 2 40.09 -13.77 -11.32
N LYS A 3 41.03 -14.54 -11.90
CA LYS A 3 42.40 -14.68 -11.36
C LYS A 3 43.22 -13.40 -11.46
N LYS A 4 42.82 -12.47 -12.33
CA LYS A 4 43.39 -11.13 -12.52
C LYS A 4 42.24 -10.17 -12.82
N HIS A 5 42.43 -8.88 -12.53
CA HIS A 5 41.47 -7.86 -12.92
C HIS A 5 41.34 -7.82 -14.44
N VAL A 6 40.10 -7.73 -14.93
CA VAL A 6 39.77 -7.51 -16.33
C VAL A 6 39.41 -6.03 -16.48
N THR A 7 39.87 -5.41 -17.56
CA THR A 7 39.46 -4.03 -17.88
C THR A 7 38.30 -4.10 -18.86
N LEU A 8 37.16 -3.56 -18.45
CA LEU A 8 36.01 -3.35 -19.32
C LEU A 8 36.09 -1.94 -19.89
N THR A 9 36.02 -1.83 -21.21
CA THR A 9 35.89 -0.54 -21.90
C THR A 9 34.46 -0.39 -22.40
N VAL A 10 33.81 0.69 -21.99
CA VAL A 10 32.44 1.05 -22.37
C VAL A 10 32.51 2.30 -23.23
N ALA A 11 31.96 2.23 -24.44
CA ALA A 11 31.80 3.41 -25.28
C ALA A 11 30.74 4.34 -24.69
N LEU A 12 31.04 5.63 -24.65
CA LEU A 12 30.18 6.70 -24.18
C LEU A 12 29.54 7.39 -25.39
N ASP A 13 28.30 7.84 -25.24
CA ASP A 13 27.61 8.54 -26.32
C ASP A 13 28.11 9.98 -26.46
N ARG A 14 28.11 10.50 -27.69
CA ARG A 14 28.66 11.81 -28.07
C ARG A 14 27.94 13.01 -27.45
N GLU A 15 26.70 12.81 -27.02
CA GLU A 15 25.89 13.86 -26.40
C GLU A 15 26.26 14.14 -24.94
N LEU A 16 27.18 13.36 -24.35
CA LEU A 16 27.72 13.67 -23.03
C LEU A 16 28.61 14.91 -23.09
N GLU A 17 28.07 16.04 -22.64
CA GLU A 17 28.83 17.28 -22.44
C GLU A 17 30.13 17.04 -21.64
N LYS A 18 31.19 17.77 -22.00
CA LYS A 18 32.60 17.61 -21.60
C LYS A 18 32.92 17.70 -20.10
N SER A 19 31.94 17.68 -19.19
CA SER A 19 32.15 17.76 -17.75
C SER A 19 32.02 16.39 -17.07
N THR A 20 33.13 15.85 -16.56
CA THR A 20 33.16 14.62 -15.74
C THR A 20 32.44 14.75 -14.40
N GLY A 21 32.25 15.98 -13.90
CA GLY A 21 31.62 16.25 -12.60
C GLY A 21 30.15 15.84 -12.48
N ALA A 22 29.54 15.42 -13.59
CA ALA A 22 28.17 14.96 -13.67
C ALA A 22 28.06 13.47 -14.03
N LEU A 23 29.14 12.68 -14.00
CA LEU A 23 29.09 11.25 -14.32
C LEU A 23 29.08 10.41 -13.04
N LEU A 24 28.24 9.36 -13.02
CA LEU A 24 28.17 8.33 -12.00
C LEU A 24 28.40 6.97 -12.67
N VAL A 25 29.30 6.17 -12.10
CA VAL A 25 29.56 4.80 -12.55
C VAL A 25 29.12 3.84 -11.46
N LEU A 26 28.21 2.94 -11.79
CA LEU A 26 27.73 1.90 -10.88
C LEU A 26 28.28 0.53 -11.27
N HIS A 27 28.73 -0.20 -10.27
CA HIS A 27 29.19 -1.58 -10.36
C HIS A 27 28.18 -2.50 -9.70
N GLY A 28 27.51 -3.33 -10.50
CA GLY A 28 26.57 -4.34 -10.07
C GLY A 28 27.24 -5.70 -9.94
N ALA A 29 27.28 -6.26 -8.74
CA ALA A 29 27.84 -7.57 -8.45
C ALA A 29 26.78 -8.52 -7.87
N PRO A 30 26.71 -9.79 -8.30
CA PRO A 30 25.83 -10.76 -7.70
C PRO A 30 26.27 -11.09 -6.27
N THR A 31 25.33 -11.05 -5.32
CA THR A 31 25.48 -11.50 -3.94
C THR A 31 25.23 -13.00 -3.82
N ASN A 32 25.53 -13.56 -2.64
CA ASN A 32 25.37 -15.01 -2.38
C ASN A 32 23.92 -15.51 -2.52
N ASP A 33 22.94 -14.61 -2.39
CA ASP A 33 21.50 -14.87 -2.58
C ASP A 33 21.02 -14.55 -4.01
N GLY A 34 21.94 -14.30 -4.96
CA GLY A 34 21.63 -14.06 -6.38
C GLY A 34 21.12 -12.66 -6.71
N LYS A 35 21.01 -11.76 -5.72
CA LYS A 35 20.64 -10.35 -5.95
C LYS A 35 21.83 -9.58 -6.52
N ILE A 36 21.58 -8.44 -7.15
CA ILE A 36 22.65 -7.53 -7.59
C ILE A 36 22.84 -6.44 -6.55
N PHE A 37 24.03 -6.40 -5.94
CA PHE A 37 24.47 -5.27 -5.13
C PHE A 37 25.15 -4.24 -6.02
N TRP A 38 24.69 -2.99 -5.94
CA TRP A 38 25.24 -1.87 -6.71
C TRP A 38 26.13 -1.00 -5.83
N GLU A 39 27.35 -0.74 -6.28
CA GLU A 39 28.33 0.13 -5.65
C GLU A 39 28.67 1.32 -6.56
N ASP A 40 28.80 2.52 -5.98
CA ASP A 40 29.32 3.68 -6.68
C ASP A 40 30.85 3.59 -6.78
N ILE A 41 31.33 3.43 -8.01
CA ILE A 41 32.76 3.31 -8.33
C ILE A 41 33.24 4.48 -9.19
N THR A 42 32.51 5.59 -9.22
CA THR A 42 32.82 6.77 -10.03
C THR A 42 34.26 7.25 -9.81
N HIS A 43 34.66 7.34 -8.54
CA HIS A 43 36.02 7.78 -8.16
C HIS A 43 37.12 6.80 -8.58
N ASN A 44 36.77 5.53 -8.81
CA ASN A 44 37.71 4.47 -9.21
C ASN A 44 37.70 4.21 -10.72
N SER A 45 36.89 4.96 -11.48
CA SER A 45 36.69 4.77 -12.91
C SER A 45 37.54 5.75 -13.72
N LEU A 46 38.09 5.28 -14.84
CA LEU A 46 38.95 6.09 -15.70
C LEU A 46 38.16 6.54 -16.94
N PHE A 47 37.92 7.85 -17.04
CA PHE A 47 37.25 8.45 -18.19
C PHE A 47 38.27 8.94 -19.22
N ASN A 48 38.17 8.45 -20.44
CA ASN A 48 38.87 9.00 -21.59
C ASN A 48 37.87 9.76 -22.47
N LEU A 49 37.69 11.05 -22.17
CA LEU A 49 36.75 11.91 -22.89
C LEU A 49 37.14 12.17 -24.35
N GLU A 50 38.43 12.09 -24.69
CA GLU A 50 38.88 12.26 -26.08
C GLU A 50 38.48 11.07 -26.96
N LYS A 51 38.45 9.88 -26.37
CA LYS A 51 38.04 8.64 -27.06
C LYS A 51 36.60 8.26 -26.80
N GLU A 52 35.87 9.04 -26.01
CA GLU A 52 34.49 8.74 -25.61
C GLU A 52 34.41 7.35 -24.94
N GLU A 53 35.34 7.04 -24.05
CA GLU A 53 35.46 5.72 -23.42
C GLU A 53 35.52 5.81 -21.89
N LEU A 54 34.81 4.90 -21.22
CA LEU A 54 35.01 4.60 -19.81
C LEU A 54 35.75 3.28 -19.65
N GLN A 55 36.79 3.28 -18.82
CA GLN A 55 37.50 2.07 -18.41
C GLN A 55 37.24 1.75 -16.94
N VAL A 56 36.73 0.54 -16.71
CA VAL A 56 36.47 0.00 -15.37
C VAL A 56 37.23 -1.29 -15.16
N LYS A 57 37.90 -1.41 -14.00
CA LYS A 57 38.54 -2.67 -13.60
C LYS A 57 37.55 -3.53 -12.81
N ILE A 58 37.26 -4.72 -13.31
CA ILE A 58 36.39 -5.69 -12.66
C ILE A 58 37.20 -6.92 -12.23
N ASN A 59 36.86 -7.50 -11.09
CA ASN A 59 37.47 -8.74 -10.59
C ASN A 59 36.49 -9.93 -10.62
N GLN A 60 35.28 -9.73 -11.13
CA GLN A 60 34.25 -10.76 -11.28
C GLN A 60 33.25 -10.38 -12.38
N PHE A 61 32.38 -11.31 -12.76
CA PHE A 61 31.27 -11.01 -13.66
C PHE A 61 30.38 -9.95 -13.01
N SER A 62 30.15 -8.87 -13.76
CA SER A 62 29.61 -7.64 -13.22
C SER A 62 28.75 -6.94 -14.27
N LEU A 63 27.77 -6.18 -13.81
CA LEU A 63 27.05 -5.20 -14.60
C LEU A 63 27.69 -3.82 -14.39
N ILE A 64 27.96 -3.10 -15.46
CA ILE A 64 28.47 -1.72 -15.38
C ILE A 64 27.42 -0.80 -15.97
N SER A 65 27.04 0.24 -15.22
CA SER A 65 26.14 1.29 -15.68
C SER A 65 26.83 2.63 -15.56
N VAL A 66 26.75 3.44 -16.61
CA VAL A 66 27.32 4.79 -16.66
C VAL A 66 26.17 5.77 -16.83
N LEU A 67 26.07 6.70 -15.90
CA LEU A 67 24.91 7.57 -15.75
C LEU A 67 25.36 9.01 -15.67
N TRP A 68 24.61 9.91 -16.29
CA TRP A 68 24.80 11.34 -16.15
C TRP A 68 23.86 11.93 -15.10
N VAL A 69 24.32 12.91 -14.35
CA VAL A 69 23.72 13.37 -13.10
C VAL A 69 23.99 14.85 -12.89
N ARG A 70 22.93 15.64 -12.99
CA ARG A 70 22.90 17.07 -12.69
C ARG A 70 22.15 17.39 -11.39
N THR A 71 21.21 16.56 -10.90
CA THR A 71 20.41 16.89 -9.67
C THR A 71 19.90 15.70 -8.84
N LYS A 72 19.36 15.98 -7.63
CA LYS A 72 18.66 15.01 -6.75
C LYS A 72 17.44 14.35 -7.41
N ALA A 73 16.71 15.06 -8.27
CA ALA A 73 15.55 14.52 -9.01
C ALA A 73 15.95 13.48 -10.06
N GLU A 74 17.21 13.47 -10.52
CA GLU A 74 17.71 12.42 -11.41
C GLU A 74 18.01 11.11 -10.68
N ILE A 75 18.20 11.11 -9.36
CA ILE A 75 18.30 9.88 -8.55
C ILE A 75 17.03 9.04 -8.70
N VAL A 76 15.87 9.68 -8.85
CA VAL A 76 14.58 9.04 -9.13
C VAL A 76 14.56 8.41 -10.55
N LYS A 77 15.21 9.03 -11.54
CA LYS A 77 15.46 8.40 -12.87
C LYS A 77 16.45 7.23 -12.81
N ARG A 78 17.38 7.21 -11.85
CA ARG A 78 18.36 6.12 -11.67
C ARG A 78 17.71 4.79 -11.21
N LEU A 79 16.48 4.83 -10.73
CA LEU A 79 15.73 3.63 -10.29
C LEU A 79 15.10 2.86 -11.47
N ASN A 80 15.19 3.40 -12.69
CA ASN A 80 14.78 2.71 -13.92
C ASN A 80 15.57 1.42 -14.23
N PHE A 81 16.72 1.19 -13.59
CA PHE A 81 17.57 0.01 -13.83
C PHE A 81 17.64 -0.96 -12.63
N VAL A 82 17.08 -0.57 -11.49
CA VAL A 82 17.19 -1.36 -10.25
C VAL A 82 15.80 -1.85 -9.90
N SER A 83 15.70 -3.16 -9.68
CA SER A 83 14.46 -3.76 -9.22
C SER A 83 14.09 -3.16 -7.87
N PHE A 84 12.82 -2.81 -7.68
CA PHE A 84 12.38 -2.12 -6.46
C PHE A 84 11.11 -2.74 -5.88
N LYS A 85 10.90 -2.50 -4.59
CA LYS A 85 9.66 -2.88 -3.91
C LYS A 85 8.67 -1.73 -3.98
N TYR A 86 7.39 -2.07 -3.98
CA TYR A 86 6.32 -1.09 -4.02
C TYR A 86 5.25 -1.40 -2.96
N THR A 87 4.51 -0.37 -2.60
CA THR A 87 3.32 -0.44 -1.78
C THR A 87 2.10 -0.32 -2.68
N LEU A 88 1.15 -1.24 -2.51
CA LEU A 88 -0.19 -1.15 -3.07
C LEU A 88 -1.15 -0.67 -1.98
N SER A 89 -1.75 0.49 -2.19
CA SER A 89 -2.85 1.00 -1.35
C SER A 89 -4.16 0.92 -2.11
N VAL A 90 -5.22 0.55 -1.42
CA VAL A 90 -6.56 0.42 -1.99
C VAL A 90 -7.47 1.43 -1.33
N LEU A 91 -8.07 2.27 -2.14
CA LEU A 91 -8.95 3.35 -1.72
C LEU A 91 -10.31 3.20 -2.36
N PHE A 92 -11.33 3.74 -1.71
CA PHE A 92 -12.70 3.64 -2.15
C PHE A 92 -13.44 4.95 -1.95
N ASN A 93 -14.31 5.27 -2.89
CA ASN A 93 -15.13 6.48 -2.87
C ASN A 93 -16.58 6.10 -3.15
N ILE A 94 -17.48 6.48 -2.24
CA ILE A 94 -18.92 6.33 -2.43
C ILE A 94 -19.42 7.61 -3.10
N ASN A 95 -19.81 7.50 -4.37
CA ASN A 95 -20.11 8.69 -5.16
C ASN A 95 -21.59 9.05 -5.04
N HIS A 96 -21.94 9.86 -4.03
CA HIS A 96 -23.33 10.21 -3.76
C HIS A 96 -23.89 11.37 -4.60
N GLN A 97 -23.05 12.13 -5.32
CA GLN A 97 -23.46 13.43 -5.90
C GLN A 97 -23.12 13.64 -7.38
N HIS A 98 -22.12 12.95 -7.95
CA HIS A 98 -21.58 13.32 -9.27
C HIS A 98 -21.43 12.17 -10.29
N SER A 99 -21.63 10.92 -9.88
CA SER A 99 -21.57 9.74 -10.75
C SER A 99 -22.54 8.67 -10.24
N PRO A 100 -23.19 7.87 -11.11
CA PRO A 100 -24.02 6.75 -10.68
C PRO A 100 -23.21 5.54 -10.18
N PHE A 101 -21.88 5.62 -10.17
CA PHE A 101 -20.99 4.53 -9.81
C PHE A 101 -20.09 4.91 -8.66
N ASP A 102 -19.92 3.97 -7.73
CA ASP A 102 -18.88 4.03 -6.71
C ASP A 102 -17.52 3.74 -7.37
N GLU A 103 -16.42 4.11 -6.73
CA GLU A 103 -15.10 3.98 -7.36
C GLU A 103 -14.10 3.29 -6.44
N LEU A 104 -13.42 2.28 -6.96
CA LEU A 104 -12.26 1.64 -6.34
C LEU A 104 -10.99 2.17 -7.00
N ALA A 105 -10.02 2.57 -6.18
CA ALA A 105 -8.73 3.02 -6.66
C ALA A 105 -7.59 2.15 -6.11
N LEU A 106 -6.69 1.76 -7.00
CA LEU A 106 -5.45 1.05 -6.68
C LEU A 106 -4.29 2.01 -6.86
N VAL A 107 -3.53 2.25 -5.80
CA VAL A 107 -2.40 3.18 -5.80
C VAL A 107 -1.11 2.42 -5.62
N PHE A 108 -0.19 2.62 -6.56
CA PHE A 108 1.13 2.03 -6.57
C PHE A 108 2.18 3.11 -6.32
N MET A 109 2.99 2.92 -5.30
CA MET A 109 4.13 3.79 -4.97
C MET A 109 5.33 2.92 -4.64
N SER A 110 6.55 3.40 -4.91
CA SER A 110 7.73 2.71 -4.37
C SER A 110 7.62 2.65 -2.83
N GLN A 111 8.11 1.55 -2.26
CA GLN A 111 8.03 1.35 -0.80
C GLN A 111 8.75 2.48 -0.05
N ASP A 112 9.89 2.92 -0.56
CA ASP A 112 10.69 3.98 0.06
C ASP A 112 9.96 5.33 0.00
N SER A 113 9.36 5.69 -1.14
CA SER A 113 8.59 6.94 -1.26
C SER A 113 7.30 6.89 -0.45
N TYR A 114 6.71 5.72 -0.25
CA TYR A 114 5.55 5.55 0.64
C TYR A 114 5.94 5.68 2.13
N GLN A 115 7.13 5.20 2.52
CA GLN A 115 7.62 5.33 3.90
C GLN A 115 8.03 6.76 4.24
N GLU A 116 8.54 7.49 3.26
CA GLU A 116 8.95 8.88 3.43
C GLU A 116 7.75 9.84 3.37
N ARG A 117 7.48 10.50 4.50
CA ARG A 117 6.30 11.34 4.69
C ARG A 117 6.24 12.49 3.68
N LEU A 118 7.39 13.06 3.34
CA LEU A 118 7.49 14.19 2.39
C LEU A 118 6.97 13.83 1.00
N TYR A 119 7.11 12.59 0.55
CA TYR A 119 6.58 12.14 -0.75
C TYR A 119 5.15 11.63 -0.62
N ARG A 120 4.86 10.83 0.41
CA ARG A 120 3.54 10.25 0.61
C ARG A 120 2.45 11.32 0.80
N GLU A 121 2.74 12.36 1.58
CA GLU A 121 1.78 13.42 1.94
C GLU A 121 1.92 14.68 1.06
N HIS A 122 2.72 14.62 0.00
CA HIS A 122 2.80 15.69 -1.00
C HIS A 122 1.50 15.83 -1.78
N GLU A 123 1.09 17.04 -2.14
CA GLU A 123 -0.18 17.29 -2.88
C GLU A 123 -0.22 16.56 -4.22
N ASP A 124 0.90 16.53 -4.94
CA ASP A 124 1.04 15.80 -6.20
C ASP A 124 1.08 14.27 -6.03
N SER A 125 1.13 13.73 -4.81
CA SER A 125 1.13 12.28 -4.63
C SER A 125 -0.21 11.68 -5.03
N ALA A 126 -0.18 10.52 -5.66
CA ALA A 126 -1.37 9.77 -6.08
C ALA A 126 -2.35 9.57 -4.91
N LEU A 127 -1.83 9.34 -3.70
CA LEU A 127 -2.63 9.21 -2.48
C LEU A 127 -3.35 10.52 -2.12
N MET A 128 -2.64 11.64 -2.12
CA MET A 128 -3.22 12.92 -1.75
C MET A 128 -4.17 13.45 -2.82
N GLN A 129 -3.87 13.23 -4.10
CA GLN A 129 -4.77 13.50 -5.20
C GLN A 129 -6.10 12.75 -5.03
N LEU A 130 -6.07 11.45 -4.71
CA LEU A 130 -7.30 10.68 -4.50
C LEU A 130 -8.03 11.08 -3.22
N LYS A 131 -7.32 11.31 -2.11
CA LYS A 131 -7.94 11.82 -0.87
C LYS A 131 -8.64 13.16 -1.07
N SER A 132 -8.04 14.07 -1.85
CA SER A 132 -8.65 15.36 -2.19
C SER A 132 -9.94 15.22 -3.00
N LYS A 133 -10.10 14.10 -3.72
CA LYS A 133 -11.31 13.73 -4.46
C LYS A 133 -12.33 12.95 -3.61
N GLY A 134 -12.09 12.78 -2.32
CA GLY A 134 -13.00 12.11 -1.38
C GLY A 134 -12.77 10.62 -1.21
N PHE A 135 -11.71 10.05 -1.79
CA PHE A 135 -11.39 8.64 -1.59
C PHE A 135 -10.88 8.38 -0.16
N GLU A 136 -11.42 7.33 0.47
CA GLU A 136 -10.98 6.83 1.76
C GLU A 136 -10.10 5.58 1.60
N VAL A 137 -9.09 5.43 2.45
CA VAL A 137 -8.21 4.25 2.42
C VAL A 137 -8.93 3.04 3.01
N LEU A 138 -9.09 1.98 2.22
CA LEU A 138 -9.62 0.69 2.67
C LEU A 138 -8.55 -0.16 3.33
N GLY A 139 -7.35 -0.17 2.74
CA GLY A 139 -6.21 -0.93 3.24
C GLY A 139 -4.95 -0.64 2.44
N CYS A 140 -3.80 -1.04 2.99
CA CYS A 140 -2.52 -0.96 2.31
C CYS A 140 -1.69 -2.21 2.58
N ASN A 141 -0.97 -2.68 1.57
CA ASN A 141 0.08 -3.67 1.80
C ASN A 141 1.38 -2.97 2.15
N VAL A 142 1.61 -2.79 3.45
CA VAL A 142 2.91 -2.37 3.96
C VAL A 142 3.49 -3.57 4.71
N GLY A 143 4.27 -4.40 4.02
CA GLY A 143 5.17 -5.34 4.69
C GLY A 143 5.05 -6.82 4.37
N LEU A 144 4.16 -7.28 3.47
CA LEU A 144 4.30 -8.62 2.92
C LEU A 144 5.43 -8.59 1.88
N GLU A 145 6.42 -9.48 2.01
CA GLU A 145 7.57 -9.57 1.12
C GLU A 145 7.12 -9.78 -0.34
N SER A 146 6.86 -8.69 -1.03
CA SER A 146 6.57 -8.70 -2.44
C SER A 146 7.89 -8.83 -3.20
N GLY A 147 7.86 -9.57 -4.31
CA GLY A 147 8.97 -9.60 -5.25
C GLY A 147 9.38 -8.20 -5.70
N TYR A 148 10.60 -8.09 -6.21
CA TYR A 148 11.04 -6.85 -6.83
C TYR A 148 10.40 -6.72 -8.22
N ILE A 149 10.00 -5.51 -8.58
CA ILE A 149 9.52 -5.16 -9.93
C ILE A 149 10.54 -4.31 -10.66
N TYR A 150 10.50 -4.36 -11.98
CA TYR A 150 11.42 -3.63 -12.86
C TYR A 150 10.69 -2.50 -13.59
N ASN A 151 11.41 -1.45 -13.94
CA ASN A 151 10.88 -0.45 -14.85
C ASN A 151 10.57 -1.09 -16.22
N GLN A 152 9.49 -0.63 -16.85
CA GLN A 152 8.94 -1.19 -18.10
C GLN A 152 8.44 -2.63 -17.99
N GLU A 153 8.42 -3.23 -16.79
CA GLU A 153 7.75 -4.50 -16.58
C GLU A 153 6.25 -4.33 -16.80
N SER A 154 5.62 -5.30 -17.48
CA SER A 154 4.16 -5.35 -17.56
C SER A 154 3.60 -6.04 -16.31
N LEU A 155 2.69 -5.37 -15.61
CA LEU A 155 1.94 -5.92 -14.49
C LEU A 155 0.50 -6.19 -14.92
N SER A 156 0.01 -7.38 -14.61
CA SER A 156 -1.39 -7.76 -14.73
C SER A 156 -2.03 -7.75 -13.33
N VAL A 157 -3.06 -6.93 -13.16
CA VAL A 157 -3.86 -6.86 -11.94
C VAL A 157 -5.15 -7.61 -12.17
N SER A 158 -5.48 -8.53 -11.28
CA SER A 158 -6.78 -9.16 -11.22
C SER A 158 -7.52 -8.77 -9.95
N ILE A 159 -8.82 -8.49 -10.08
CA ILE A 159 -9.64 -8.01 -8.99
C ILE A 159 -10.86 -8.91 -8.87
N GLN A 160 -10.97 -9.55 -7.72
CA GLN A 160 -12.16 -10.27 -7.30
C GLN A 160 -12.99 -9.33 -6.43
N LEU A 161 -14.13 -8.88 -6.95
CA LEU A 161 -15.07 -8.03 -6.22
C LEU A 161 -15.86 -8.84 -5.18
N GLY A 162 -16.40 -8.16 -4.18
CA GLY A 162 -17.38 -8.76 -3.27
C GLY A 162 -18.77 -8.86 -3.91
N GLU A 163 -19.64 -9.67 -3.32
CA GLU A 163 -21.00 -9.94 -3.83
C GLU A 163 -21.84 -8.66 -4.06
N ASP A 164 -21.53 -7.58 -3.34
CA ASP A 164 -22.25 -6.32 -3.38
C ASP A 164 -21.88 -5.40 -4.54
N TYR A 165 -20.82 -5.71 -5.30
CA TYR A 165 -20.38 -4.88 -6.41
C TYR A 165 -20.14 -5.68 -7.68
N LYS A 166 -20.42 -5.03 -8.79
CA LYS A 166 -20.06 -5.51 -10.12
C LYS A 166 -19.29 -4.43 -10.86
N LEU A 167 -18.40 -4.87 -11.76
CA LEU A 167 -17.79 -3.96 -12.71
C LEU A 167 -18.87 -3.37 -13.63
N VAL A 168 -18.71 -2.10 -14.00
CA VAL A 168 -19.56 -1.46 -15.00
C VAL A 168 -19.28 -2.07 -16.39
N ASP A 169 -20.32 -2.22 -17.21
CA ASP A 169 -20.27 -2.87 -18.54
C ASP A 169 -19.01 -2.46 -19.35
N ASN A 170 -18.32 -3.47 -19.91
CA ASN A 170 -17.05 -3.41 -20.66
C ASN A 170 -15.74 -3.26 -19.86
N GLN A 171 -15.78 -3.16 -18.53
CA GLN A 171 -14.56 -3.21 -17.71
C GLN A 171 -14.10 -4.67 -17.54
N GLN A 172 -12.79 -4.90 -17.67
CA GLN A 172 -12.19 -6.21 -17.46
C GLN A 172 -11.79 -6.39 -16.00
N GLU A 173 -12.05 -7.56 -15.42
CA GLU A 173 -11.52 -7.97 -14.10
C GLU A 173 -9.99 -8.05 -14.08
N HIS A 174 -9.38 -8.08 -15.27
CA HIS A 174 -7.96 -8.10 -15.52
C HIS A 174 -7.52 -6.81 -16.20
N MET A 175 -6.54 -6.13 -15.62
CA MET A 175 -5.98 -4.89 -16.15
C MET A 175 -4.47 -5.06 -16.31
N GLU A 176 -3.95 -4.69 -17.48
CA GLU A 176 -2.51 -4.67 -17.71
C GLU A 176 -2.00 -3.24 -17.79
N PHE A 177 -0.87 -2.98 -17.15
CA PHE A 177 -0.18 -1.71 -17.27
C PHE A 177 1.34 -1.88 -17.17
N THR A 178 2.06 -0.89 -17.69
CA THR A 178 3.52 -0.88 -17.68
C THR A 178 4.04 -0.09 -16.48
N VAL A 179 5.04 -0.63 -15.78
CA VAL A 179 5.69 0.06 -14.65
C VAL A 179 6.48 1.25 -15.16
N GLU A 180 6.07 2.44 -14.75
CA GLU A 180 6.83 3.68 -14.92
C GLU A 180 7.53 4.02 -13.61
N SER A 181 8.74 3.47 -13.42
CA SER A 181 9.45 3.65 -12.16
C SER A 181 9.64 5.13 -11.74
N PRO A 182 9.91 6.10 -12.64
CA PRO A 182 10.11 7.48 -12.23
C PRO A 182 8.85 8.08 -11.60
N VAL A 183 7.67 7.66 -12.07
CA VAL A 183 6.38 8.06 -11.52
C VAL A 183 6.18 7.42 -10.15
N TRP A 184 6.45 6.12 -10.02
CA TRP A 184 6.22 5.36 -8.78
C TRP A 184 7.07 5.85 -7.61
N TRP A 185 8.28 6.31 -7.91
CA TRP A 185 9.23 6.85 -6.95
C TRP A 185 9.04 8.34 -6.63
N SER A 186 8.25 9.07 -7.43
CA SER A 186 7.98 10.50 -7.19
C SER A 186 6.57 10.70 -6.64
N THR A 187 5.56 10.57 -7.49
CA THR A 187 4.17 10.85 -7.17
C THR A 187 3.38 9.58 -6.88
N GLY A 188 3.82 8.41 -7.34
CA GLY A 188 2.98 7.23 -7.44
C GLY A 188 2.11 7.25 -8.69
N CYS A 189 1.59 6.08 -9.06
CA CYS A 189 0.52 5.96 -10.05
C CYS A 189 -0.74 5.40 -9.39
N PHE A 190 -1.88 5.61 -10.03
CA PHE A 190 -3.12 4.98 -9.59
C PHE A 190 -3.98 4.56 -10.77
N ILE A 191 -4.81 3.55 -10.52
CA ILE A 191 -5.84 3.06 -11.44
C ILE A 191 -7.16 3.20 -10.72
N THR A 192 -8.18 3.69 -11.41
CA THR A 192 -9.54 3.89 -10.89
C THR A 192 -10.51 3.03 -11.66
N ILE A 193 -11.42 2.41 -10.93
CA ILE A 193 -12.31 1.36 -11.43
C ILE A 193 -13.71 1.69 -10.98
N PRO A 194 -14.63 1.99 -11.91
CA PRO A 194 -16.00 2.26 -11.56
C PRO A 194 -16.71 0.94 -11.19
N LEU A 195 -17.44 0.98 -10.09
CA LEU A 195 -18.18 -0.13 -9.53
C LEU A 195 -19.68 0.21 -9.48
N GLN A 196 -20.50 -0.75 -9.90
CA GLN A 196 -21.93 -0.71 -9.72
C GLN A 196 -22.30 -1.44 -8.44
N GLY A 197 -22.69 -0.69 -7.42
CA GLY A 197 -23.11 -1.24 -6.13
C GLY A 197 -24.53 -1.79 -6.15
N SER A 198 -24.77 -2.81 -5.35
CA SER A 198 -26.10 -3.32 -5.01
C SER A 198 -26.88 -2.28 -4.20
N SER A 199 -28.16 -2.52 -3.92
CA SER A 199 -28.98 -1.63 -3.07
C SER A 199 -28.76 -1.85 -1.56
N ALA A 200 -27.74 -2.60 -1.16
CA ALA A 200 -27.48 -2.90 0.25
C ALA A 200 -26.87 -1.68 0.98
N ASP A 201 -27.27 -1.47 2.24
CA ASP A 201 -26.79 -0.36 3.09
C ASP A 201 -25.33 -0.53 3.52
N VAL A 202 -24.83 -1.77 3.56
CA VAL A 202 -23.43 -2.12 3.82
C VAL A 202 -22.95 -2.96 2.65
N LYS A 203 -21.82 -2.57 2.05
CA LYS A 203 -21.32 -3.20 0.83
C LYS A 203 -19.84 -3.56 0.96
N ILE A 204 -19.46 -4.76 0.53
CA ILE A 204 -18.06 -5.19 0.47
C ILE A 204 -17.48 -4.85 -0.91
N PRO A 205 -16.60 -3.84 -1.02
CA PRO A 205 -16.13 -3.35 -2.31
C PRO A 205 -15.25 -4.35 -3.05
N CYS A 206 -14.43 -5.12 -2.35
CA CYS A 206 -13.48 -6.04 -2.97
C CYS A 206 -13.12 -7.19 -2.02
N GLU A 207 -12.98 -8.39 -2.55
CA GLU A 207 -12.53 -9.56 -1.79
C GLU A 207 -11.03 -9.75 -1.92
N ARG A 208 -10.50 -9.72 -3.15
CA ARG A 208 -9.10 -10.04 -3.41
C ARG A 208 -8.58 -9.22 -4.57
N ILE A 209 -7.32 -8.80 -4.46
CA ILE A 209 -6.55 -8.20 -5.55
C ILE A 209 -5.27 -9.00 -5.68
N ALA A 210 -4.99 -9.48 -6.88
CA ALA A 210 -3.70 -10.07 -7.21
C ALA A 210 -2.99 -9.23 -8.26
N VAL A 211 -1.69 -9.08 -8.12
CA VAL A 211 -0.82 -8.42 -9.10
C VAL A 211 0.25 -9.41 -9.52
N HIS A 212 0.30 -9.68 -10.81
CA HIS A 212 1.24 -10.57 -11.45
C HIS A 212 2.18 -9.76 -12.33
N GLY A 213 3.48 -9.83 -12.07
CA GLY A 213 4.47 -9.24 -12.94
C GLY A 213 4.96 -10.23 -13.99
N GLN A 214 5.30 -9.71 -15.16
CA GLN A 214 5.86 -10.45 -16.29
C GLN A 214 7.07 -11.33 -15.89
N HIS A 215 7.85 -10.91 -14.88
CA HIS A 215 9.03 -11.63 -14.44
C HIS A 215 8.80 -12.56 -13.23
N GLY A 216 7.55 -12.95 -12.98
CA GLY A 216 7.18 -13.91 -11.93
C GLY A 216 6.91 -13.27 -10.57
N HIS A 217 6.85 -11.93 -10.50
CA HIS A 217 6.33 -11.22 -9.33
C HIS A 217 4.88 -11.61 -9.08
N VAL A 218 4.53 -11.93 -7.83
CA VAL A 218 3.15 -12.18 -7.43
C VAL A 218 2.89 -11.48 -6.11
N LEU A 219 1.98 -10.51 -6.13
CA LEU A 219 1.39 -9.91 -4.94
C LEU A 219 -0.04 -10.42 -4.85
N LYS A 220 -0.43 -10.94 -3.68
CA LYS A 220 -1.83 -11.24 -3.39
C LYS A 220 -2.21 -10.47 -2.15
N LEU A 221 -3.30 -9.75 -2.26
CA LEU A 221 -3.98 -9.14 -1.15
C LEU A 221 -5.35 -9.78 -1.08
N ASP A 222 -5.49 -10.61 -0.06
CA ASP A 222 -6.75 -11.22 0.29
C ASP A 222 -7.48 -10.31 1.28
N HIS A 223 -8.81 -10.40 1.23
CA HIS A 223 -9.72 -9.74 2.14
C HIS A 223 -9.59 -8.22 2.15
N PHE A 224 -9.82 -7.54 1.01
CA PHE A 224 -10.21 -6.11 1.03
C PHE A 224 -11.63 -5.88 1.54
N ALA A 225 -12.23 -6.94 2.08
CA ALA A 225 -13.15 -6.82 3.17
C ALA A 225 -12.57 -5.88 4.23
N GLN A 226 -13.47 -5.42 5.05
CA GLN A 226 -13.26 -5.04 6.45
C GLN A 226 -12.52 -6.12 7.27
N SER A 227 -11.36 -6.58 6.81
CA SER A 227 -10.45 -7.51 7.49
C SER A 227 -9.51 -6.78 8.44
N ASP A 228 -9.51 -5.44 8.43
CA ASP A 228 -9.52 -4.72 9.70
C ASP A 228 -10.93 -4.83 10.32
N PHE A 229 -11.23 -6.04 10.81
CA PHE A 229 -12.47 -6.36 11.53
C PHE A 229 -12.70 -5.35 12.68
N TYR A 230 -11.60 -4.89 13.28
CA TYR A 230 -11.61 -3.83 14.28
C TYR A 230 -11.84 -2.46 13.64
N GLY A 231 -11.18 -2.13 12.54
CA GLY A 231 -11.33 -0.89 11.77
C GLY A 231 -12.72 -0.66 11.18
N TYR A 232 -13.42 -1.73 10.81
CA TYR A 232 -14.82 -1.64 10.44
C TYR A 232 -15.70 -1.26 11.62
N LEU A 233 -15.56 -1.98 12.73
CA LEU A 233 -16.35 -1.69 13.91
C LEU A 233 -15.99 -0.33 14.51
N ARG A 234 -14.73 0.11 14.42
CA ARG A 234 -14.31 1.48 14.76
C ARG A 234 -15.04 2.53 13.93
N ARG A 235 -15.19 2.29 12.62
CA ARG A 235 -15.92 3.19 11.71
C ARG A 235 -17.42 3.15 11.95
N LEU A 236 -18.00 1.95 12.11
CA LEU A 236 -19.42 1.76 12.43
C LEU A 236 -19.82 2.45 13.72
N PHE A 237 -18.97 2.34 14.76
CA PHE A 237 -19.22 2.95 16.06
C PHE A 237 -18.65 4.38 16.21
N GLY A 238 -18.01 4.95 15.18
CA GLY A 238 -17.45 6.30 15.22
C GLY A 238 -16.34 6.51 16.28
N VAL A 239 -15.65 5.44 16.71
CA VAL A 239 -14.68 5.47 17.83
C VAL A 239 -13.47 6.36 17.54
N GLU A 240 -13.14 6.60 16.27
CA GLU A 240 -12.03 7.46 15.85
C GLU A 240 -12.33 8.97 15.97
N LYS A 241 -13.62 9.35 16.07
CA LYS A 241 -14.06 10.75 16.05
C LYS A 241 -14.89 11.15 17.28
N THR A 242 -15.40 10.18 18.05
CA THR A 242 -16.32 10.42 19.19
C THR A 242 -16.07 9.51 20.39
N ILE A 243 -16.27 10.06 21.59
CA ILE A 243 -16.21 9.32 22.86
C ILE A 243 -17.38 8.34 22.91
N SER A 244 -17.10 7.05 22.96
CA SER A 244 -18.12 6.00 22.83
C SER A 244 -18.20 5.13 24.09
N ASN A 245 -19.42 4.85 24.56
CA ASN A 245 -19.71 3.89 25.63
C ASN A 245 -19.99 2.51 25.02
N LEU A 246 -19.03 1.60 25.14
CA LEU A 246 -19.12 0.27 24.54
C LEU A 246 -19.85 -0.78 25.43
N LYS A 247 -20.42 -0.39 26.58
CA LYS A 247 -21.24 -1.30 27.41
C LYS A 247 -22.47 -1.88 26.70
N PRO A 248 -23.26 -1.11 25.94
CA PRO A 248 -24.42 -1.64 25.22
C PRO A 248 -24.02 -2.66 24.16
N VAL A 249 -22.88 -2.41 23.48
CA VAL A 249 -22.28 -3.34 22.51
C VAL A 249 -21.94 -4.68 23.19
N ALA A 250 -21.24 -4.64 24.33
CA ALA A 250 -20.90 -5.85 25.08
C ALA A 250 -22.14 -6.63 25.59
N ARG A 251 -23.21 -5.92 25.97
CA ARG A 251 -24.49 -6.53 26.39
C ARG A 251 -25.23 -7.18 25.23
N LYS A 252 -25.26 -6.56 24.04
CA LYS A 252 -25.83 -7.14 22.83
C LYS A 252 -25.11 -8.42 22.41
N PHE A 253 -23.79 -8.45 22.58
CA PHE A 253 -23.00 -9.67 22.42
C PHE A 253 -23.20 -10.72 23.53
N GLY A 254 -24.06 -10.43 24.52
CA GLY A 254 -24.41 -11.34 25.61
C GLY A 254 -23.25 -11.65 26.57
N LEU A 255 -22.21 -10.80 26.60
CA LEU A 255 -21.01 -11.05 27.42
C LEU A 255 -21.34 -10.95 28.93
N PRO A 256 -20.69 -11.77 29.77
CA PRO A 256 -20.96 -11.79 31.21
C PRO A 256 -20.53 -10.50 31.90
N GLU A 257 -21.16 -10.18 33.04
CA GLU A 257 -20.93 -8.95 33.82
C GLU A 257 -19.45 -8.77 34.23
N GLU A 258 -18.72 -9.86 34.45
CA GLU A 258 -17.28 -9.85 34.72
C GLU A 258 -16.46 -9.29 33.55
N THR A 259 -16.86 -9.61 32.32
CA THR A 259 -16.24 -9.06 31.10
C THR A 259 -16.59 -7.59 30.95
N LEU A 260 -17.83 -7.19 31.25
CA LEU A 260 -18.25 -5.79 31.28
C LEU A 260 -17.42 -4.97 32.28
N ASN A 261 -17.16 -5.50 33.47
CA ASN A 261 -16.33 -4.84 34.48
C ASN A 261 -14.86 -4.68 34.02
N GLN A 262 -14.31 -5.67 33.31
CA GLN A 262 -12.98 -5.58 32.71
C GLN A 262 -12.93 -4.53 31.59
N VAL A 263 -13.98 -4.42 30.77
CA VAL A 263 -14.09 -3.39 29.71
C VAL A 263 -14.07 -2.00 30.35
N VAL A 264 -14.88 -1.80 31.40
CA VAL A 264 -14.92 -0.53 32.15
C VAL A 264 -13.58 -0.18 32.77
N ALA A 265 -12.83 -1.16 33.27
CA ALA A 265 -11.50 -0.91 33.84
C ALA A 265 -10.51 -0.33 32.82
N ARG A 266 -10.72 -0.55 31.51
CA ARG A 266 -9.92 -0.01 30.41
C ARG A 266 -10.42 1.35 29.88
N TRP A 267 -11.04 2.17 30.74
CA TRP A 267 -11.69 3.45 30.44
C TRP A 267 -10.88 4.50 29.64
N GLN A 268 -9.56 4.33 29.54
CA GLN A 268 -8.68 5.28 28.85
C GLN A 268 -8.58 5.07 27.33
N SER A 269 -9.01 3.90 26.82
CA SER A 269 -8.89 3.56 25.40
C SER A 269 -10.11 2.77 24.95
N GLU A 270 -10.99 3.45 24.22
CA GLU A 270 -12.17 2.89 23.56
C GLU A 270 -11.76 1.81 22.55
N GLU A 271 -10.60 1.97 21.92
CA GLU A 271 -9.98 0.96 21.04
C GLU A 271 -9.69 -0.35 21.79
N LYS A 272 -9.02 -0.29 22.95
CA LYS A 272 -8.71 -1.47 23.79
C LYS A 272 -9.95 -2.11 24.41
N GLN A 273 -11.02 -1.33 24.61
CA GLN A 273 -12.30 -1.82 25.07
C GLN A 273 -12.99 -2.63 23.99
N LEU A 274 -13.09 -2.09 22.77
CA LEU A 274 -13.68 -2.76 21.61
C LEU A 274 -12.94 -4.05 21.28
N GLU A 275 -11.60 -3.99 21.29
CA GLU A 275 -10.74 -5.15 21.00
C GLU A 275 -11.01 -6.34 21.93
N MET A 276 -11.20 -6.04 23.22
CA MET A 276 -11.48 -7.06 24.23
C MET A 276 -12.89 -7.63 24.13
N ILE A 277 -13.91 -6.79 23.87
CA ILE A 277 -15.29 -7.23 23.68
C ILE A 277 -15.36 -8.26 22.55
N LEU A 278 -14.71 -7.95 21.43
CA LEU A 278 -14.71 -8.77 20.23
C LEU A 278 -13.91 -10.05 20.40
N SER A 279 -12.76 -9.99 21.08
CA SER A 279 -11.98 -11.18 21.42
C SER A 279 -12.81 -12.17 22.24
N ARG A 280 -13.53 -11.68 23.25
CA ARG A 280 -14.39 -12.50 24.14
C ARG A 280 -15.62 -13.05 23.44
N TRP A 281 -16.23 -12.28 22.55
CA TRP A 281 -17.34 -12.76 21.74
C TRP A 281 -16.88 -13.88 20.79
N ARG A 282 -15.71 -13.73 20.17
CA ARG A 282 -15.11 -14.73 19.28
C ARG A 282 -14.77 -16.03 20.00
N GLU A 283 -14.17 -15.96 21.18
CA GLU A 283 -13.89 -17.13 22.04
C GLU A 283 -15.16 -17.96 22.32
N ARG A 284 -16.32 -17.30 22.39
CA ARG A 284 -17.60 -17.94 22.73
C ARG A 284 -18.33 -18.54 21.54
N GLN A 285 -18.23 -17.95 20.35
CA GLN A 285 -18.97 -18.39 19.16
C GLN A 285 -18.30 -19.56 18.42
N GLY A 286 -17.03 -19.87 18.71
CA GLY A 286 -16.27 -20.84 17.92
C GLY A 286 -15.77 -20.23 16.60
N SER A 287 -14.85 -20.93 15.93
CA SER A 287 -13.99 -20.40 14.86
C SER A 287 -14.68 -20.09 13.52
N THR A 288 -15.85 -19.46 13.52
CA THR A 288 -16.55 -19.07 12.29
C THR A 288 -16.52 -17.54 12.16
N GLU A 289 -15.77 -17.05 11.17
CA GLU A 289 -15.64 -15.64 10.79
C GLU A 289 -16.89 -15.14 10.04
N ASP A 290 -18.10 -15.41 10.55
CA ASP A 290 -19.33 -14.97 9.89
C ASP A 290 -19.71 -13.55 10.30
N LEU A 291 -19.28 -12.58 9.47
CA LEU A 291 -19.67 -11.17 9.54
C LEU A 291 -21.20 -11.01 9.62
N ALA A 292 -21.95 -11.87 8.94
CA ALA A 292 -23.41 -11.89 8.94
C ALA A 292 -24.01 -12.17 10.34
N MET A 293 -23.38 -13.06 11.14
CA MET A 293 -23.83 -13.33 12.51
C MET A 293 -23.58 -12.14 13.43
N LEU A 294 -22.50 -11.39 13.21
CA LEU A 294 -22.18 -10.21 13.98
C LEU A 294 -23.08 -9.02 13.64
N ILE A 295 -23.33 -8.77 12.35
CA ILE A 295 -24.29 -7.75 11.91
C ILE A 295 -25.65 -8.04 12.55
N LYS A 296 -26.10 -9.29 12.48
CA LYS A 296 -27.34 -9.73 13.12
C LYS A 296 -27.34 -9.58 14.66
N ALA A 297 -26.20 -9.78 15.32
CA ALA A 297 -26.07 -9.56 16.77
C ALA A 297 -26.11 -8.08 17.16
N LEU A 298 -25.73 -7.18 16.24
CA LEU A 298 -25.74 -5.74 16.42
C LEU A 298 -27.00 -5.06 15.86
N GLU A 299 -27.89 -5.79 15.18
CA GLU A 299 -29.17 -5.28 14.68
C GLU A 299 -29.99 -4.62 15.82
N GLY A 300 -30.54 -3.44 15.50
CA GLY A 300 -31.32 -2.63 16.44
C GLY A 300 -30.50 -2.07 17.60
N LEU A 301 -29.20 -1.80 17.40
CA LEU A 301 -28.38 -0.97 18.29
C LEU A 301 -28.23 0.42 17.65
N GLU A 302 -28.95 1.40 18.18
CA GLU A 302 -28.95 2.76 17.65
C GLU A 302 -27.69 3.55 18.08
N PRO A 303 -27.15 4.45 17.23
CA PRO A 303 -25.98 5.29 17.54
C PRO A 303 -26.06 6.05 18.87
N GLU A 304 -27.27 6.48 19.26
CA GLU A 304 -27.53 7.23 20.49
C GLU A 304 -27.31 6.38 21.75
N GLU A 305 -27.35 5.06 21.65
CA GLU A 305 -27.17 4.16 22.80
C GLU A 305 -25.70 4.08 23.24
N TYR A 306 -24.76 4.28 22.32
CA TYR A 306 -23.33 4.16 22.56
C TYR A 306 -22.51 5.44 22.34
N THR A 307 -23.11 6.53 21.85
CA THR A 307 -22.41 7.82 21.68
C THR A 307 -22.48 8.67 22.95
N VAL A 308 -21.34 9.19 23.43
CA VAL A 308 -21.26 10.04 24.63
C VAL A 308 -20.69 11.42 24.28
N LYS A 309 -21.30 12.48 24.85
CA LYS A 309 -20.90 13.87 24.57
C LYS A 309 -19.60 14.30 25.28
N GLU A 310 -19.31 13.76 26.47
CA GLU A 310 -18.10 14.06 27.25
C GLU A 310 -17.57 12.85 28.07
N ARG A 311 -16.24 12.71 28.18
CA ARG A 311 -15.57 11.69 29.01
C ARG A 311 -15.83 12.00 30.49
N GLY A 312 -16.72 11.25 31.13
CA GLY A 312 -17.08 11.44 32.55
C GLY A 312 -18.58 11.29 32.86
N GLN A 313 -19.45 11.35 31.85
CA GLN A 313 -20.89 11.06 32.02
C GLN A 313 -21.20 9.56 32.25
N MET A 314 -20.17 8.72 32.41
CA MET A 314 -20.27 7.29 32.74
C MET A 314 -20.92 7.01 34.10
N HIS A 315 -21.11 8.03 34.93
CA HIS A 315 -21.84 7.94 36.19
C HIS A 315 -23.04 8.87 36.14
N VAL A 316 -24.21 8.27 35.91
CA VAL A 316 -25.52 8.60 36.50
C VAL A 316 -26.58 8.26 35.46
N LYS A 317 -27.17 7.07 35.57
CA LYS A 317 -28.62 6.91 35.70
C LYS A 317 -28.83 5.76 36.69
N HIS A 318 -29.50 6.08 37.80
CA HIS A 318 -29.99 5.12 38.79
C HIS A 318 -31.07 4.22 38.20
#